data_AF-A0AAN8XF77-F1
#
_entry.id   AF-A0AAN8XF77-F1
#
_cell.length_a   1.000
_cell.length_b   1.000
_cell.length_c   1.000
_cell.angle_alpha   90.00
_cell.angle_beta   90.00
_cell.angle_gamma   90.00
#
_symmetry.space_group_name_H-M   'P 1'
#
loop_
_entity.id
_entity.type
_entity.pdbx_description
1 polymer ?
#
loop_
_entity_poly.entity_id
_entity_poly.type
_entity_poly.pdbx_seq_one_letter_code
_entity_poly.pdbx_strand_id
1 'polypeptide(L)' 'IKTDVAEGIPGMALVPPVGGTEGKEECIASLVKNIHCMMDADRKIGPLKALQGHMWTQAYAEGTVKG' A
#
# COMPACT_ATOMS: atom_id res chain seq x y z
N ILE A 1 3.26 10.84 -3.85
CA ILE A 1 3.41 10.62 -2.40
C ILE A 1 3.53 11.94 -1.63
N LYS A 2 4.59 12.76 -1.80
CA LYS A 2 4.66 14.10 -1.13
C LYS A 2 3.50 15.04 -1.49
N THR A 3 2.91 14.88 -2.67
CA THR A 3 1.80 15.71 -3.14
C THR A 3 0.43 15.28 -2.57
N ASP A 4 0.30 14.03 -2.10
CA ASP A 4 -1.01 13.44 -1.77
C ASP A 4 -1.41 13.66 -0.31
N VAL A 5 -0.41 13.80 0.57
CA VAL A 5 -0.60 14.24 1.96
C VAL A 5 -1.01 15.72 2.02
N ALA A 6 -0.59 16.52 1.04
CA ALA A 6 -0.95 17.94 0.94
C ALA A 6 -2.38 18.16 0.42
N GLU A 7 -2.93 17.20 -0.34
CA GLU A 7 -4.28 17.29 -0.91
C GLU A 7 -5.38 16.76 0.02
N GLY A 8 -5.04 16.32 1.24
CA GLY A 8 -6.03 16.05 2.29
C GLY A 8 -6.97 14.89 1.97
N ILE A 9 -6.49 13.82 1.31
CA ILE A 9 -7.30 12.62 1.15
C ILE A 9 -7.60 12.03 2.54
N PRO A 10 -8.87 11.97 2.99
CA PRO A 10 -9.22 11.50 4.31
C PRO A 10 -8.76 10.05 4.50
N GLY A 11 -7.93 9.79 5.50
CA GLY A 11 -7.51 8.43 5.86
C GLY A 11 -6.09 8.04 5.47
N MET A 12 -5.33 8.92 4.81
CA MET A 12 -3.90 8.68 4.58
C MET A 12 -3.15 8.70 5.92
N ALA A 13 -2.60 7.57 6.32
CA ALA A 13 -1.73 7.49 7.49
C ALA A 13 -0.32 7.91 7.06
N LEU A 14 0.45 8.57 7.92
CA LEU A 14 1.88 8.69 7.63
C LEU A 14 2.47 7.27 7.68
N VAL A 15 3.05 6.80 6.57
CA VAL A 15 3.96 5.63 6.67
C VAL A 15 5.12 6.09 7.55
N PRO A 16 5.42 5.38 8.65
CA PRO A 16 6.57 5.70 9.48
C PRO A 16 7.84 5.84 8.64
N PRO A 17 8.73 6.80 8.97
CA PRO A 17 9.98 6.97 8.25
C PRO A 17 10.82 5.70 8.37
N VAL A 18 11.59 5.39 7.33
CA VAL A 18 12.53 4.26 7.35
C VAL A 18 13.57 4.53 8.44
N GLY A 19 13.60 3.67 9.47
CA GLY A 19 14.44 3.85 10.67
C GLY A 19 13.74 4.54 11.85
N GLY A 20 12.42 4.70 11.80
CA GLY A 20 11.59 5.15 12.92
C GLY A 20 11.61 4.19 14.12
N THR A 21 11.15 4.67 15.26
CA THR A 21 11.04 3.88 16.50
C THR A 21 9.80 2.99 16.52
N GLU A 22 8.91 3.13 15.53
CA GLU A 22 7.68 2.37 15.41
C GLU A 22 7.94 0.88 15.20
N GLY A 23 7.12 0.05 15.83
CA GLY A 23 7.22 -1.41 15.70
C GLY A 23 6.95 -1.86 14.26
N LYS A 24 7.52 -3.01 13.86
CA LYS A 24 7.28 -3.61 12.54
C LYS A 24 5.79 -3.74 12.21
N GLU A 25 4.97 -4.09 13.20
CA GLU A 25 3.52 -4.25 13.04
C GLU A 25 2.81 -2.91 12.79
N GLU A 26 3.21 -1.85 13.49
CA GLU A 26 2.66 -0.49 13.29
C GLU A 26 3.02 0.06 11.92
N CYS A 27 4.25 -0.22 11.45
CA CYS A 27 4.68 0.09 10.09
C CYS A 27 3.81 -0.61 9.05
N ILE A 28 3.56 -1.91 9.21
CA ILE A 28 2.72 -2.70 8.30
C ILE A 28 1.28 -2.17 8.31
N ALA A 29 0.70 -1.94 9.49
CA ALA A 29 -0.66 -1.43 9.62
C ALA A 29 -0.83 -0.06 8.94
N SER A 30 0.14 0.84 9.14
CA SER A 30 0.16 2.15 8.49
C SER A 30 0.30 2.05 6.97
N LEU A 31 1.14 1.13 6.48
CA LEU A 31 1.30 0.88 5.04
C LEU A 31 0.02 0.31 4.42
N VAL A 32 -0.61 -0.67 5.06
CA VAL A 32 -1.88 -1.26 4.61
C VAL A 32 -2.97 -0.19 4.52
N LYS A 33 -3.11 0.64 5.54
CA LYS A 33 -4.08 1.75 5.55
C LYS A 33 -3.84 2.74 4.39
N ASN A 34 -2.58 3.01 4.06
CA ASN A 34 -2.24 3.85 2.93
C ASN A 34 -2.57 3.23 1.58
N ILE A 35 -2.31 1.93 1.41
CA ILE A 35 -2.68 1.22 0.20
C ILE A 35 -4.19 1.27 -0.01
N HIS A 36 -4.99 1.01 1.04
CA HIS A 36 -6.44 1.14 0.98
C HIS A 36 -6.89 2.55 0.59
N CYS A 37 -6.35 3.59 1.23
CA CYS A 37 -6.66 4.97 0.90
C CYS A 37 -6.33 5.32 -0.57
N MET A 38 -5.18 4.84 -1.08
CA MET A 38 -4.81 5.03 -2.48
C MET A 38 -5.74 4.28 -3.45
N MET A 39 -6.23 3.10 -3.05
CA MET A 39 -7.22 2.34 -3.83
C MET A 39 -8.59 3.04 -3.84
N ASP A 40 -9.06 3.52 -2.69
CA ASP A 40 -10.34 4.24 -2.54
C ASP A 40 -10.35 5.55 -3.36
N ALA A 41 -9.21 6.22 -3.45
CA ALA A 41 -9.04 7.42 -4.26
C ALA A 41 -8.73 7.15 -5.75
N ASP A 42 -8.87 5.91 -6.23
CA ASP A 42 -8.55 5.44 -7.60
C ASP A 42 -7.19 5.98 -8.09
N ARG A 43 -6.19 6.00 -7.20
CA ARG A 43 -4.86 6.50 -7.53
C ARG A 43 -4.16 5.45 -8.39
N LYS A 44 -4.26 5.61 -9.72
CA LYS A 44 -3.62 4.77 -10.74
C LYS A 44 -2.10 4.97 -10.82
N ILE A 45 -1.40 4.89 -9.68
CA ILE A 45 0.04 5.06 -9.59
C ILE A 45 0.77 3.75 -9.94
N GLY A 46 1.91 3.86 -10.65
CA GLY A 46 2.72 2.73 -11.10
C GLY A 46 3.11 1.73 -9.98
N PRO A 47 3.58 2.20 -8.80
CA PRO A 47 3.94 1.31 -7.70
C PRO A 47 2.79 0.46 -7.17
N LEU A 48 1.57 0.99 -7.13
CA LEU A 48 0.39 0.23 -6.68
C LEU A 48 0.04 -0.90 -7.67
N LYS A 49 0.15 -0.63 -8.97
CA LYS A 49 -0.02 -1.66 -10.00
C LYS A 49 1.05 -2.75 -9.92
N ALA A 50 2.30 -2.37 -9.66
CA ALA A 50 3.37 -3.34 -9.45
C ALA A 50 3.07 -4.25 -8.23
N LEU A 51 2.63 -3.66 -7.12
CA LEU A 51 2.23 -4.41 -5.93
C LEU A 51 1.10 -5.41 -6.24
N GLN A 52 0.05 -4.97 -6.94
CA GLN A 52 -1.03 -5.86 -7.36
C GLN A 52 -0.52 -7.00 -8.25
N GLY A 53 0.40 -6.71 -9.18
CA GLY A 53 1.05 -7.73 -10.01
C GLY A 53 1.84 -8.76 -9.19
N HIS A 54 2.56 -8.32 -8.15
CA HIS A 54 3.25 -9.23 -7.22
C HIS A 54 2.28 -10.12 -6.46
N MET A 55 1.16 -9.58 -5.96
CA MET A 55 0.12 -10.36 -5.28
C MET A 55 -0.45 -11.46 -6.19
N TRP A 56 -0.74 -11.13 -7.46
CA TRP A 56 -1.20 -12.12 -8.44
C TRP A 56 -0.14 -13.17 -8.75
N THR A 57 1.10 -12.74 -8.97
CA THR A 57 2.22 -13.67 -9.25
C THR A 57 2.38 -14.69 -8.14
N GLN A 58 2.32 -14.24 -6.89
CA GLN A 58 2.37 -15.12 -5.72
C GLN A 58 1.15 -16.04 -5.65
N ALA A 59 -0.06 -15.50 -5.84
CA ALA A 59 -1.29 -16.29 -5.77
C ALA A 59 -1.37 -17.40 -6.84
N TYR A 60 -0.85 -17.17 -8.04
CA TYR A 60 -0.71 -18.21 -9.07
C TYR A 60 0.36 -19.23 -8.69
N ALA A 61 1.51 -18.79 -8.16
CA ALA A 61 2.58 -19.70 -7.73
C ALA A 61 2.15 -20.63 -6.59
N GLU A 62 1.34 -20.13 -5.66
CA GLU A 62 0.78 -20.91 -4.54
C GLU A 62 -0.40 -21.80 -4.95
N GLY A 63 -0.90 -21.67 -6.19
CA GLY A 63 -2.06 -22.42 -6.68
C GLY A 63 -3.40 -21.97 -6.09
N THR A 64 -3.42 -20.87 -5.34
CA THR A 64 -4.63 -20.25 -4.77
C THR A 64 -5.54 -19.68 -5.85
N VAL A 65 -4.95 -19.25 -6.97
CA VAL A 65 -5.68 -18.82 -8.17
C VAL A 65 -5.36 -19.78 -9.31
N LYS A 66 -6.39 -20.25 -10.01
CA LYS A 66 -6.25 -21.03 -11.25
C LYS A 66 -6.50 -20.12 -12.44
N GLY A 67 -5.59 -20.18 -13.41
CA GLY A 67 -5.69 -19.47 -14.69
C GLY A 67 -6.60 -20.19 -15.68
#